data_AF-A0AAW0GKH1-F1
#
_entry.id   AF-A0AAW0GKH1-F1
#
_cell.length_a   1.000
_cell.length_b   1.000
_cell.length_c   1.000
_cell.angle_alpha   90.00
_cell.angle_beta   90.00
_cell.angle_gamma   90.00
#
_symmetry.space_group_name_H-M   'P 1'
#
loop_
_entity.id
_entity.type
_entity.pdbx_description
1 polymer ?
#
loop_
_entity_poly.entity_id
_entity_poly.type
_entity_poly.pdbx_seq_one_letter_code
_entity_poly.pdbx_strand_id
1 'polypeptide(L)'
;MDAAVGKLCSPLKLRVQQTVRSQESSITLFKIANLLQFYSLTMQRTIGEEAALSKALSEMTVMSYQIFFAAINTQGRSLMRMPLDLDDRGVSPPLLILDHIQVLREIMVVYQSSLPEDEDAETQAAGFRDIVDSMVDPAVEMCMISSEGKSHLRPGWDRSVFILNTLAYLQSALEPFSFTAEKQDVLHGLIETRVLQITEEHYASILADTGLGQIIDVWKTRQANEPLSRLPEASPTRLQAALHTFSEWLSSHSVDQSPRLAELTVQSLATRIHQSALERLVHTYRWFCDEVKKPENKYEAASTILGSERPFGQTHLLWQIFGIEEKDA
;
A
#
# COMPACT_ATOMS: atom_id res chain seq x y z
N MET A 1 -27.64 49.29 -16.70
CA MET A 1 -27.91 47.85 -16.50
C MET A 1 -27.19 47.32 -15.26
N ASP A 2 -25.90 47.65 -15.08
CA ASP A 2 -25.08 47.13 -13.97
C ASP A 2 -25.65 47.44 -12.56
N ALA A 3 -26.20 48.64 -12.34
CA ALA A 3 -26.85 49.00 -11.06
C ALA A 3 -28.15 48.23 -10.74
N ALA A 4 -28.86 47.72 -11.75
CA ALA A 4 -30.08 46.92 -11.55
C ALA A 4 -29.72 45.45 -11.30
N VAL A 5 -28.73 44.93 -12.04
CA VAL A 5 -28.19 43.58 -11.85
C VAL A 5 -27.48 43.47 -10.50
N GLY A 6 -26.75 44.50 -10.08
CA GLY A 6 -26.10 44.55 -8.77
C GLY A 6 -27.06 44.40 -7.59
N LYS A 7 -28.32 44.86 -7.71
CA LYS A 7 -29.35 44.66 -6.68
C LYS A 7 -29.83 43.21 -6.57
N LEU A 8 -29.67 42.40 -7.63
CA LEU A 8 -30.03 40.98 -7.65
C LEU A 8 -28.90 40.07 -7.12
N CYS A 9 -27.67 40.57 -7.09
CA CYS A 9 -26.53 39.82 -6.58
C CYS A 9 -26.66 39.48 -5.08
N SER A 10 -27.15 40.41 -4.26
CA SER A 10 -27.26 40.17 -2.81
C SER A 10 -28.28 39.07 -2.45
N PRO A 11 -29.52 39.08 -3.00
CA PRO A 11 -30.47 37.97 -2.80
C PRO A 11 -29.95 36.62 -3.32
N LEU A 12 -29.27 36.63 -4.48
CA LEU A 12 -28.68 35.41 -5.05
C LEU A 12 -27.60 34.83 -4.12
N LYS A 13 -26.67 35.68 -3.66
CA LYS A 13 -25.61 35.31 -2.72
C LYS A 13 -26.17 34.70 -1.44
N LEU A 14 -27.22 35.31 -0.88
CA LEU A 14 -27.86 34.82 0.33
C LEU A 14 -28.50 33.44 0.12
N ARG A 15 -29.16 33.20 -1.02
CA ARG A 15 -29.73 31.88 -1.35
C ARG A 15 -28.68 30.81 -1.57
N VAL A 16 -27.61 31.12 -2.30
CA VAL A 16 -26.49 30.20 -2.51
C VAL A 16 -25.85 29.86 -1.16
N GLN A 17 -25.58 30.86 -0.32
CA GLN A 17 -25.03 30.66 1.01
C GLN A 17 -25.92 29.78 1.89
N GLN A 18 -27.24 29.98 1.86
CA GLN A 18 -28.19 29.14 2.59
C GLN A 18 -28.18 27.70 2.08
N THR A 19 -28.20 27.53 0.76
CA THR A 19 -28.24 26.21 0.12
C THR A 19 -26.98 25.42 0.43
N VAL A 20 -25.80 26.02 0.22
CA VAL A 20 -24.51 25.37 0.47
C VAL A 20 -24.37 25.01 1.95
N ARG A 21 -24.81 25.87 2.88
CA ARG A 21 -24.76 25.56 4.32
C ARG A 21 -25.73 24.48 4.78
N SER A 22 -26.80 24.23 4.04
CA SER A 22 -27.77 23.18 4.36
C SER A 22 -27.45 21.84 3.67
N GLN A 23 -26.42 21.77 2.82
CA GLN A 23 -26.04 20.52 2.15
C GLN A 23 -25.16 19.66 3.06
N GLU A 24 -25.57 18.40 3.23
CA GLU A 24 -24.80 17.39 3.98
C GLU A 24 -23.82 16.62 3.07
N SER A 25 -24.14 16.51 1.77
CA SER A 25 -23.34 15.76 0.81
C SER A 25 -22.18 16.61 0.27
N SER A 26 -20.94 16.16 0.54
CA SER A 26 -19.72 16.75 -0.04
C SER A 26 -19.70 16.69 -1.57
N ILE A 27 -20.28 15.65 -2.17
CA ILE A 27 -20.44 15.52 -3.62
C ILE A 27 -21.35 16.63 -4.17
N THR A 28 -22.49 16.88 -3.51
CA THR A 28 -23.40 17.96 -3.92
C THR A 28 -22.76 19.33 -3.74
N LEU A 29 -22.03 19.54 -2.64
CA LEU A 29 -21.26 20.76 -2.40
C LEU A 29 -20.25 21.02 -3.53
N PHE A 30 -19.52 19.99 -3.95
CA PHE A 30 -18.56 20.08 -5.06
C PHE A 30 -19.25 20.40 -6.39
N LYS A 31 -20.36 19.73 -6.70
CA LYS A 31 -21.18 20.02 -7.91
C LYS A 31 -21.64 21.47 -7.95
N ILE A 32 -22.10 22.02 -6.80
CA ILE A 32 -22.51 23.44 -6.70
C ILE A 32 -21.31 24.36 -6.94
N ALA A 33 -20.16 24.07 -6.34
CA ALA A 33 -18.95 24.87 -6.53
C ALA A 33 -18.50 24.88 -8.00
N ASN A 34 -18.43 23.73 -8.67
CA ASN A 34 -18.09 23.64 -10.09
C ASN A 34 -19.10 24.37 -10.98
N LEU A 35 -20.40 24.28 -10.67
CA LEU A 35 -21.44 24.99 -11.42
C LEU A 35 -21.28 26.51 -11.30
N LEU A 36 -21.01 27.01 -10.09
CA LEU A 36 -20.75 28.43 -9.86
C LEU A 36 -19.47 28.89 -10.57
N GLN A 37 -18.41 28.07 -10.55
CA GLN A 37 -17.16 28.34 -11.28
C GLN A 37 -17.40 28.46 -12.78
N PHE A 38 -18.16 27.53 -13.37
CA PHE A 38 -18.53 27.56 -14.78
C PHE A 38 -19.28 28.85 -15.15
N TYR A 39 -20.30 29.23 -14.35
CA TYR A 39 -21.03 30.47 -14.61
C TYR A 39 -20.20 31.72 -14.34
N SER A 40 -19.32 31.69 -13.35
CA SER A 40 -18.37 32.78 -13.07
C SER A 40 -17.49 33.05 -14.30
N LEU A 41 -16.85 32.01 -14.84
CA LEU A 41 -16.01 32.12 -16.05
C LEU A 41 -16.82 32.57 -17.27
N THR A 42 -18.03 32.02 -17.45
CA THR A 42 -18.91 32.38 -18.57
C THR A 42 -19.31 33.86 -18.51
N MET A 43 -19.68 34.36 -17.32
CA MET A 43 -20.07 35.76 -17.14
C MET A 43 -18.88 36.71 -17.28
N GLN A 44 -17.71 36.36 -16.76
CA GLN A 44 -16.49 37.13 -16.96
C GLN A 44 -16.16 37.31 -18.45
N ARG A 45 -16.29 36.25 -19.26
CA ARG A 45 -16.05 36.30 -20.72
C ARG A 45 -17.10 37.10 -21.50
N THR A 46 -18.35 37.16 -21.02
CA THR A 46 -19.46 37.78 -21.76
C THR A 46 -19.71 39.23 -21.38
N ILE A 47 -19.62 39.58 -20.10
CA ILE A 47 -19.94 40.93 -19.58
C ILE A 47 -18.74 41.60 -18.89
N GLY A 48 -17.58 40.95 -18.84
CA GLY A 48 -16.36 41.46 -18.24
C GLY A 48 -16.19 41.11 -16.76
N GLU A 49 -14.94 41.06 -16.30
CA GLU A 49 -14.59 40.74 -14.91
C GLU A 49 -15.04 41.81 -13.90
N GLU A 50 -15.09 43.06 -14.34
CA GLU A 50 -15.45 44.19 -13.47
C GLU A 50 -16.96 44.29 -13.19
N ALA A 51 -17.79 43.56 -13.94
CA ALA A 51 -19.23 43.57 -13.77
C ALA A 51 -19.65 43.06 -12.38
N ALA A 52 -20.70 43.67 -11.81
CA ALA A 52 -21.15 43.33 -10.46
C ALA A 52 -21.57 41.85 -10.31
N LEU A 53 -22.10 41.24 -11.37
CA LEU A 53 -22.48 39.83 -11.40
C LEU A 53 -21.26 38.89 -11.44
N SER A 54 -20.24 39.22 -12.25
CA SER A 54 -18.99 38.45 -12.34
C SER A 54 -18.28 38.39 -10.99
N LYS A 55 -18.19 39.53 -10.29
CA LYS A 55 -17.66 39.59 -8.92
C LYS A 55 -18.48 38.77 -7.94
N ALA A 56 -19.81 38.90 -7.97
CA ALA A 56 -20.68 38.15 -7.07
C ALA A 56 -20.58 36.62 -7.29
N LEU A 57 -20.50 36.15 -8.53
CA LEU A 57 -20.29 34.73 -8.86
C LEU A 57 -18.93 34.23 -8.39
N SER A 58 -17.87 35.01 -8.60
CA SER A 58 -16.54 34.68 -8.08
C SER A 58 -16.54 34.52 -6.55
N GLU A 59 -17.13 35.48 -5.82
CA GLU A 59 -17.26 35.41 -4.36
C GLU A 59 -18.08 34.18 -3.89
N MET A 60 -19.20 33.88 -4.55
CA MET A 60 -20.01 32.72 -4.24
C MET A 60 -19.28 31.40 -4.53
N THR A 61 -18.46 31.37 -5.57
CA THR A 61 -17.65 30.21 -5.94
C THR A 61 -16.59 29.93 -4.88
N VAL A 62 -15.83 30.96 -4.48
CA VAL A 62 -14.83 30.87 -3.40
C VAL A 62 -15.48 30.37 -2.11
N MET A 63 -16.61 30.95 -1.70
CA MET A 63 -17.35 30.50 -0.52
C MET A 63 -17.80 29.04 -0.62
N SER A 64 -18.24 28.60 -1.80
CA SER A 64 -18.72 27.23 -2.01
C SER A 64 -17.60 26.21 -1.90
N TYR A 65 -16.43 26.50 -2.50
CA TYR A 65 -15.23 25.67 -2.30
C TYR A 65 -14.77 25.65 -0.84
N GLN A 66 -14.80 26.79 -0.13
CA GLN A 66 -14.46 26.82 1.30
C GLN A 66 -15.35 25.89 2.14
N ILE A 67 -16.66 25.89 1.88
CA ILE A 67 -17.60 25.01 2.61
C ILE A 67 -17.39 23.54 2.19
N PHE A 68 -17.16 23.27 0.90
CA PHE A 68 -16.81 21.94 0.41
C PHE A 68 -15.54 21.39 1.09
N PHE A 69 -14.44 22.17 1.10
CA PHE A 69 -13.20 21.77 1.76
C PHE A 69 -13.39 21.56 3.26
N ALA A 70 -14.19 22.39 3.93
CA ALA A 70 -14.52 22.19 5.34
C ALA A 70 -15.28 20.85 5.56
N ALA A 71 -16.17 20.47 4.65
CA ALA A 71 -16.92 19.22 4.72
C ALA A 71 -16.01 18.00 4.56
N ILE A 72 -15.17 17.92 3.52
CA ILE A 72 -14.26 16.78 3.30
C ILE A 72 -13.20 16.67 4.40
N ASN A 73 -12.70 17.80 4.91
CA ASN A 73 -11.78 17.79 6.05
C ASN A 73 -12.46 17.29 7.34
N THR A 74 -13.75 17.58 7.50
CA THR A 74 -14.53 17.05 8.64
C THR A 74 -14.73 15.54 8.50
N GLN A 75 -15.00 15.04 7.29
CA GLN A 75 -15.08 13.60 7.00
C GLN A 75 -13.76 12.91 7.32
N GLY A 76 -12.63 13.44 6.83
CA GLY A 76 -11.29 12.93 7.13
C GLY A 76 -10.98 12.89 8.63
N ARG A 77 -11.30 13.95 9.38
CA ARG A 77 -11.17 13.96 10.85
C ARG A 77 -12.09 12.96 11.55
N SER A 78 -13.25 12.67 10.98
CA SER A 78 -14.17 11.68 11.52
C SER A 78 -13.61 10.27 11.41
N LEU A 79 -12.91 9.94 10.33
CA LEU A 79 -12.22 8.66 10.18
C LEU A 79 -11.26 8.42 11.34
N MET A 80 -10.48 9.44 11.70
CA MET A 80 -9.47 9.38 12.76
C MET A 80 -10.03 9.21 14.17
N ARG A 81 -11.33 9.45 14.39
CA ARG A 81 -11.97 9.43 15.71
C ARG A 81 -12.72 8.14 16.00
N MET A 82 -12.95 7.31 14.99
CA MET A 82 -13.73 6.10 15.16
C MET A 82 -12.81 4.97 15.64
N PRO A 83 -13.00 4.44 16.86
CA PRO A 83 -12.23 3.29 17.30
C PRO A 83 -12.56 2.11 16.38
N LEU A 84 -11.54 1.36 15.99
CA LEU A 84 -11.77 0.08 15.32
C LEU A 84 -12.54 -0.86 16.24
N ASP A 85 -13.34 -1.72 15.62
CA ASP A 85 -13.86 -2.89 16.30
C ASP A 85 -12.69 -3.84 16.60
N LEU A 86 -12.39 -4.02 17.89
CA LEU A 86 -11.30 -4.87 18.36
C LEU A 86 -11.61 -6.37 18.18
N ASP A 87 -12.88 -6.71 17.98
CA ASP A 87 -13.31 -8.09 17.72
C ASP A 87 -13.24 -8.45 16.22
N ASP A 88 -13.04 -7.46 15.34
CA ASP A 88 -12.89 -7.67 13.90
C ASP A 88 -11.50 -8.25 13.56
N ARG A 89 -11.51 -9.55 13.25
CA ARG A 89 -10.34 -10.32 12.82
C ARG A 89 -9.98 -10.14 11.34
N GLY A 90 -10.80 -9.44 10.56
CA GLY A 90 -10.54 -9.22 9.15
C GLY A 90 -9.33 -8.31 8.93
N VAL A 91 -8.53 -8.61 7.91
CA VAL A 91 -7.43 -7.75 7.44
C VAL A 91 -7.80 -6.97 6.19
N SER A 92 -9.10 -6.86 5.91
CA SER A 92 -9.65 -6.03 4.83
C SER A 92 -9.81 -4.57 5.29
N PRO A 93 -9.87 -3.61 4.34
CA PRO A 93 -10.13 -2.22 4.68
C PRO A 93 -11.50 -2.08 5.38
N PRO A 94 -11.61 -1.30 6.47
CA PRO A 94 -12.88 -1.13 7.18
C PRO A 94 -13.92 -0.40 6.32
N LEU A 95 -15.21 -0.68 6.55
CA LEU A 95 -16.33 -0.06 5.81
C LEU A 95 -16.25 1.47 5.75
N LEU A 96 -15.82 2.12 6.84
CA LEU A 96 -15.66 3.58 6.88
C LEU A 96 -14.66 4.11 5.85
N ILE A 97 -13.56 3.37 5.63
CA ILE A 97 -12.59 3.72 4.58
C ILE A 97 -13.23 3.46 3.21
N LEU A 98 -13.94 2.35 3.04
CA LEU A 98 -14.63 2.05 1.78
C LEU A 98 -15.62 3.16 1.40
N ASP A 99 -16.48 3.56 2.33
CA ASP A 99 -17.49 4.61 2.15
C ASP A 99 -16.86 5.97 1.86
N HIS A 100 -15.83 6.35 2.63
CA HIS A 100 -15.11 7.61 2.42
C HIS A 100 -14.44 7.69 1.05
N ILE A 101 -13.84 6.59 0.60
CA ILE A 101 -13.18 6.51 -0.70
C ILE A 101 -14.21 6.42 -1.83
N GLN A 102 -15.38 5.84 -1.59
CA GLN A 102 -16.48 5.88 -2.55
C GLN A 102 -16.94 7.32 -2.80
N VAL A 103 -17.02 8.15 -1.74
CA VAL A 103 -17.30 9.59 -1.89
C VAL A 103 -16.22 10.29 -2.72
N LEU A 104 -14.94 9.99 -2.48
CA LEU A 104 -13.84 10.53 -3.30
C LEU A 104 -13.97 10.11 -4.77
N ARG A 105 -14.31 8.84 -5.06
CA ARG A 105 -14.54 8.36 -6.43
C ARG A 105 -15.64 9.14 -7.13
N GLU A 106 -16.75 9.43 -6.45
CA GLU A 106 -17.83 10.23 -7.03
C GLU A 106 -17.40 11.68 -7.28
N ILE A 107 -16.60 12.27 -6.38
CA ILE A 107 -16.01 13.61 -6.59
C ILE A 107 -15.06 13.59 -7.80
N MET A 108 -14.22 12.57 -7.95
CA MET A 108 -13.32 12.41 -9.10
C MET A 108 -14.08 12.28 -10.42
N VAL A 109 -15.18 11.53 -10.47
CA VAL A 109 -16.05 11.44 -11.64
C VAL A 109 -16.64 12.81 -12.00
N VAL A 110 -17.12 13.56 -11.01
CA VAL A 110 -17.65 14.92 -11.22
C VAL A 110 -16.55 15.84 -11.74
N TYR A 111 -15.36 15.78 -11.14
CA TYR A 111 -14.21 16.58 -11.56
C TYR A 111 -13.83 16.27 -13.01
N GLN A 112 -13.64 14.99 -13.35
CA GLN A 112 -13.33 14.53 -14.70
C GLN A 112 -14.35 15.01 -15.74
N SER A 113 -15.64 14.98 -15.41
CA SER A 113 -16.71 15.47 -16.29
C SER A 113 -16.75 17.01 -16.44
N SER A 114 -16.08 17.73 -15.54
CA SER A 114 -16.02 19.21 -15.54
C SER A 114 -14.76 19.75 -16.22
N LEU A 115 -13.80 18.89 -16.58
CA LEU A 115 -12.55 19.27 -17.22
C LEU A 115 -12.77 19.71 -18.67
N PRO A 116 -12.15 20.81 -19.13
CA PRO A 116 -12.07 21.16 -20.55
C PRO A 116 -11.28 20.10 -21.34
N GLU A 117 -11.71 19.81 -22.57
CA GLU A 117 -11.04 18.82 -23.44
C GLU A 117 -9.57 19.17 -23.76
N ASP A 118 -9.25 20.46 -23.77
CA ASP A 118 -7.92 20.98 -24.12
C ASP A 118 -7.04 21.33 -22.89
N GLU A 119 -7.48 21.01 -21.67
CA GLU A 119 -6.70 21.32 -20.46
C GLU A 119 -5.49 20.38 -20.33
N ASP A 120 -4.30 20.94 -20.07
CA ASP A 120 -3.09 20.14 -19.94
C ASP A 120 -3.10 19.30 -18.65
N ALA A 121 -2.43 18.15 -18.69
CA ALA A 121 -2.44 17.18 -17.59
C ALA A 121 -1.88 17.74 -16.27
N GLU A 122 -0.96 18.71 -16.33
CA GLU A 122 -0.35 19.32 -15.14
C GLU A 122 -1.35 20.24 -14.43
N THR A 123 -2.09 21.05 -15.20
CA THR A 123 -3.18 21.90 -14.69
C THR A 123 -4.32 21.04 -14.11
N GLN A 124 -4.70 19.94 -14.78
CA GLN A 124 -5.69 19.00 -14.26
C GLN A 124 -5.25 18.38 -12.92
N ALA A 125 -4.00 17.96 -12.81
CA ALA A 125 -3.48 17.39 -11.57
C ALA A 125 -3.42 18.44 -10.46
N ALA A 126 -2.92 19.65 -10.76
CA ALA A 126 -2.83 20.75 -9.81
C ALA A 126 -4.21 21.18 -9.28
N GLY A 127 -5.24 21.18 -10.14
CA GLY A 127 -6.60 21.55 -9.76
C GLY A 127 -7.29 20.56 -8.81
N PHE A 128 -6.82 19.31 -8.75
CA PHE A 128 -7.38 18.26 -7.89
C PHE A 128 -6.51 17.90 -6.68
N ARG A 129 -5.25 18.32 -6.66
CA ARG A 129 -4.24 17.95 -5.64
C ARG A 129 -4.75 18.13 -4.20
N ASP A 130 -5.26 19.31 -3.86
CA ASP A 130 -5.73 19.60 -2.50
C ASP A 130 -6.90 18.69 -2.07
N ILE A 131 -7.75 18.29 -3.02
CA ILE A 131 -8.91 17.43 -2.77
C ILE A 131 -8.44 16.01 -2.50
N VAL A 132 -7.60 15.46 -3.38
CA VAL A 132 -7.09 14.10 -3.22
C VAL A 132 -6.25 13.97 -1.95
N ASP A 133 -5.42 14.96 -1.63
CA ASP A 133 -4.63 14.97 -0.38
C ASP A 133 -5.53 15.02 0.85
N SER A 134 -6.50 15.94 0.87
CA SER A 134 -7.43 16.09 2.00
C SER A 134 -8.27 14.84 2.28
N MET A 135 -8.50 13.98 1.28
CA MET A 135 -9.31 12.77 1.44
C MET A 135 -8.47 11.50 1.59
N VAL A 136 -7.34 11.36 0.89
CA VAL A 136 -6.50 10.17 0.93
C VAL A 136 -5.60 10.15 2.16
N ASP A 137 -5.01 11.28 2.56
CA ASP A 137 -4.07 11.30 3.69
C ASP A 137 -4.71 10.87 5.01
N PRO A 138 -5.92 11.33 5.39
CA PRO A 138 -6.57 10.83 6.58
C PRO A 138 -6.91 9.33 6.51
N ALA A 139 -7.17 8.78 5.32
CA ALA A 139 -7.42 7.35 5.15
C ALA A 139 -6.14 6.52 5.35
N VAL A 140 -5.01 7.00 4.82
CA VAL A 140 -3.69 6.39 5.04
C VAL A 140 -3.30 6.49 6.51
N GLU A 141 -3.44 7.66 7.14
CA GLU A 141 -3.12 7.88 8.54
C GLU A 141 -3.98 6.99 9.45
N MET A 142 -5.30 6.95 9.18
CA MET A 142 -6.22 6.08 9.92
C MET A 142 -5.80 4.62 9.79
N CYS A 143 -5.43 4.16 8.58
CA CYS A 143 -4.94 2.81 8.38
C CYS A 143 -3.69 2.51 9.23
N MET A 144 -2.74 3.45 9.30
CA MET A 144 -1.51 3.28 10.07
C MET A 144 -1.79 3.18 11.57
N ILE A 145 -2.65 4.04 12.12
CA ILE A 145 -3.02 4.02 13.55
C ILE A 145 -3.85 2.77 13.86
N SER A 146 -4.85 2.49 13.04
CA SER A 146 -5.74 1.33 13.15
C SER A 146 -4.99 0.00 13.17
N SER A 147 -3.90 -0.09 12.40
CA SER A 147 -3.09 -1.30 12.32
C SER A 147 -2.55 -1.75 13.69
N GLU A 148 -2.34 -0.83 14.65
CA GLU A 148 -1.86 -1.16 16.00
C GLU A 148 -2.89 -1.97 16.81
N GLY A 149 -4.19 -1.71 16.58
CA GLY A 149 -5.30 -2.44 17.19
C GLY A 149 -5.54 -3.83 16.60
N LYS A 150 -5.04 -4.11 15.38
CA LYS A 150 -5.13 -5.43 14.72
C LYS A 150 -4.16 -6.47 15.31
N SER A 151 -3.54 -6.17 16.45
CA SER A 151 -2.47 -6.97 17.04
C SER A 151 -2.92 -8.20 17.85
N HIS A 152 -4.20 -8.55 17.88
CA HIS A 152 -4.74 -9.48 18.89
C HIS A 152 -4.73 -10.98 18.55
N LEU A 153 -4.07 -11.43 17.47
CA LEU A 153 -3.87 -12.87 17.20
C LEU A 153 -2.45 -13.22 16.72
N ARG A 154 -1.87 -12.47 15.76
CA ARG A 154 -0.44 -12.52 15.40
C ARG A 154 0.09 -11.10 15.10
N PRO A 155 0.58 -10.38 16.12
CA PRO A 155 0.68 -8.91 16.12
C PRO A 155 1.39 -8.26 14.92
N GLY A 156 2.47 -8.86 14.42
CA GLY A 156 3.29 -8.25 13.36
C GLY A 156 2.69 -8.41 11.97
N TRP A 157 2.13 -9.59 11.66
CA TRP A 157 1.74 -9.93 10.31
C TRP A 157 0.38 -9.36 9.93
N ASP A 158 -0.61 -9.52 10.82
CA ASP A 158 -1.99 -9.06 10.57
C ASP A 158 -2.01 -7.53 10.37
N ARG A 159 -1.14 -6.83 11.11
CA ARG A 159 -0.85 -5.40 10.93
C ARG A 159 -0.38 -5.09 9.51
N SER A 160 0.66 -5.77 9.05
CA SER A 160 1.28 -5.50 7.75
C SER A 160 0.34 -5.84 6.59
N VAL A 161 -0.41 -6.94 6.67
CA VAL A 161 -1.41 -7.34 5.67
C VAL A 161 -2.56 -6.33 5.62
N PHE A 162 -3.08 -5.90 6.76
CA PHE A 162 -4.13 -4.88 6.84
C PHE A 162 -3.70 -3.56 6.15
N ILE A 163 -2.48 -3.10 6.44
CA ILE A 163 -1.94 -1.90 5.80
C ILE A 163 -1.84 -2.08 4.29
N LEU A 164 -1.25 -3.19 3.84
CA LEU A 164 -1.05 -3.44 2.41
C LEU A 164 -2.39 -3.54 1.66
N ASN A 165 -3.38 -4.23 2.22
CA ASN A 165 -4.73 -4.34 1.66
C ASN A 165 -5.41 -2.97 1.54
N THR A 166 -5.26 -2.11 2.55
CA THR A 166 -5.85 -0.78 2.54
C THR A 166 -5.16 0.14 1.54
N LEU A 167 -3.83 0.18 1.52
CA LEU A 167 -3.07 0.96 0.54
C LEU A 167 -3.38 0.51 -0.91
N ALA A 168 -3.46 -0.80 -1.15
CA ALA A 168 -3.82 -1.34 -2.46
C ALA A 168 -5.24 -0.96 -2.88
N TYR A 169 -6.19 -0.95 -1.94
CA TYR A 169 -7.54 -0.46 -2.20
C TYR A 169 -7.54 1.03 -2.59
N LEU A 170 -6.84 1.87 -1.83
CA LEU A 170 -6.69 3.30 -2.13
C LEU A 170 -6.09 3.50 -3.53
N GLN A 171 -5.01 2.79 -3.85
CA GLN A 171 -4.37 2.82 -5.18
C GLN A 171 -5.38 2.49 -6.29
N SER A 172 -6.12 1.39 -6.15
CA SER A 172 -7.10 0.93 -7.15
C SER A 172 -8.26 1.92 -7.36
N ALA A 173 -8.57 2.73 -6.34
CA ALA A 173 -9.62 3.75 -6.45
C ALA A 173 -9.16 4.96 -7.28
N LEU A 174 -7.87 5.28 -7.25
CA LEU A 174 -7.26 6.40 -7.97
C LEU A 174 -6.84 6.04 -9.40
N GLU A 175 -6.44 4.78 -9.65
CA GLU A 175 -5.92 4.30 -10.94
C GLU A 175 -6.72 4.71 -12.18
N PRO A 176 -8.07 4.75 -12.18
CA PRO A 176 -8.84 5.18 -13.35
C PRO A 176 -8.71 6.66 -13.72
N PHE A 177 -8.10 7.49 -12.87
CA PHE A 177 -8.08 8.95 -12.97
C PHE A 177 -6.65 9.47 -13.12
N SER A 178 -6.26 9.86 -14.34
CA SER A 178 -4.89 10.29 -14.66
C SER A 178 -4.41 11.51 -13.86
N PHE A 179 -5.31 12.44 -13.51
CA PHE A 179 -4.98 13.62 -12.70
C PHE A 179 -4.60 13.30 -11.25
N THR A 180 -4.63 12.03 -10.84
CA THR A 180 -4.20 11.57 -9.51
C THR A 180 -2.82 10.91 -9.49
N ALA A 181 -2.10 10.92 -10.62
CA ALA A 181 -0.81 10.22 -10.80
C ALA A 181 0.21 10.52 -9.69
N GLU A 182 0.36 11.79 -9.28
CA GLU A 182 1.27 12.16 -8.19
C GLU A 182 0.94 11.45 -6.87
N LYS A 183 -0.36 11.37 -6.53
CA LYS A 183 -0.79 10.66 -5.32
C LYS A 183 -0.64 9.15 -5.46
N GLN A 184 -0.87 8.61 -6.66
CA GLN A 184 -0.63 7.21 -6.98
C GLN A 184 0.84 6.84 -6.80
N ASP A 185 1.79 7.69 -7.19
CA ASP A 185 3.22 7.44 -7.00
C ASP A 185 3.60 7.38 -5.50
N VAL A 186 3.01 8.28 -4.69
CA VAL A 186 3.18 8.26 -3.23
C VAL A 186 2.65 6.96 -2.63
N LEU A 187 1.41 6.57 -2.96
CA LEU A 187 0.82 5.32 -2.48
C LEU A 187 1.59 4.09 -2.96
N HIS A 188 2.06 4.08 -4.20
CA HIS A 188 2.90 3.03 -4.75
C HIS A 188 4.20 2.90 -3.96
N GLY A 189 4.90 4.00 -3.64
CA GLY A 189 6.09 3.98 -2.80
C GLY A 189 5.84 3.40 -1.39
N LEU A 190 4.68 3.71 -0.79
CA LEU A 190 4.25 3.11 0.48
C LEU A 190 3.97 1.60 0.35
N ILE A 191 3.31 1.18 -0.73
CA ILE A 191 3.04 -0.23 -1.05
C ILE A 191 4.35 -1.01 -1.20
N GLU A 192 5.30 -0.51 -1.99
CA GLU A 192 6.59 -1.17 -2.20
C GLU A 192 7.39 -1.27 -0.90
N THR A 193 7.38 -0.21 -0.08
CA THR A 193 8.01 -0.25 1.26
C THR A 193 7.40 -1.35 2.13
N ARG A 194 6.08 -1.51 2.13
CA ARG A 194 5.39 -2.55 2.90
C ARG A 194 5.63 -3.95 2.33
N VAL A 195 5.66 -4.10 1.01
CA VAL A 195 5.99 -5.35 0.33
C VAL A 195 7.37 -5.84 0.74
N LEU A 196 8.37 -4.95 0.77
CA LEU A 196 9.71 -5.31 1.23
C LEU A 196 9.71 -5.80 2.68
N GLN A 197 9.02 -5.08 3.58
CA GLN A 197 8.91 -5.48 4.99
C GLN A 197 8.25 -6.85 5.17
N ILE A 198 7.13 -7.10 4.50
CA ILE A 198 6.44 -8.39 4.53
C ILE A 198 7.33 -9.48 3.93
N THR A 199 8.09 -9.18 2.88
CA THR A 199 9.03 -10.13 2.27
C THR A 199 10.13 -10.53 3.26
N GLU A 200 10.68 -9.58 4.02
CA GLU A 200 11.68 -9.88 5.06
C GLU A 200 11.09 -10.75 6.18
N GLU A 201 9.90 -10.42 6.68
CA GLU A 201 9.22 -11.20 7.72
C GLU A 201 8.82 -12.60 7.24
N HIS A 202 8.34 -12.69 6.00
CA HIS A 202 7.94 -13.96 5.36
C HIS A 202 9.14 -14.86 5.14
N TYR A 203 10.25 -14.29 4.64
CA TYR A 203 11.51 -14.98 4.50
C TYR A 203 12.03 -15.52 5.84
N ALA A 204 11.99 -14.70 6.91
CA ALA A 204 12.40 -15.15 8.24
C ALA A 204 11.55 -16.33 8.75
N SER A 205 10.24 -16.30 8.50
CA SER A 205 9.34 -17.42 8.81
C SER A 205 9.69 -18.67 8.01
N ILE A 206 9.86 -18.55 6.69
CA ILE A 206 10.27 -19.66 5.84
C ILE A 206 11.58 -20.27 6.35
N LEU A 207 12.58 -19.43 6.65
CA LEU A 207 13.87 -19.90 7.12
C LEU A 207 13.78 -20.66 8.45
N ALA A 208 12.92 -20.21 9.36
CA ALA A 208 12.63 -20.95 10.59
C ALA A 208 11.98 -22.31 10.30
N ASP A 209 11.00 -22.35 9.38
CA ASP A 209 10.27 -23.56 8.99
C ASP A 209 11.17 -24.58 8.26
N THR A 210 12.20 -24.12 7.53
CA THR A 210 13.19 -25.02 6.89
C THR A 210 14.10 -25.74 7.90
N GLY A 211 14.15 -25.30 9.16
CA GLY A 211 15.11 -25.81 10.15
C GLY A 211 16.55 -25.31 9.98
N LEU A 212 16.88 -24.58 8.92
CA LEU A 212 18.22 -24.06 8.65
C LEU A 212 18.56 -22.79 9.44
N GLY A 213 17.54 -22.05 9.91
CA GLY A 213 17.71 -20.72 10.51
C GLY A 213 18.71 -20.67 11.66
N GLN A 214 18.59 -21.57 12.64
CA GLN A 214 19.48 -21.58 13.81
C GLN A 214 20.96 -21.76 13.42
N ILE A 215 21.24 -22.70 12.50
CA ILE A 215 22.61 -22.95 12.03
C ILE A 215 23.17 -21.70 11.33
N ILE A 216 22.36 -21.07 10.47
CA ILE A 216 22.75 -19.88 9.72
C ILE A 216 23.05 -18.70 10.63
N ASP A 217 22.24 -18.48 11.68
CA ASP A 217 22.44 -17.39 12.64
C ASP A 217 23.73 -17.58 13.44
N VAL A 218 24.03 -18.81 13.83
CA VAL A 218 25.29 -19.17 14.50
C VAL A 218 26.49 -18.92 13.59
N TRP A 219 26.39 -19.26 12.31
CA TRP A 219 27.46 -19.02 11.35
C TRP A 219 27.73 -17.54 11.08
N LYS A 220 26.70 -16.71 11.12
CA LYS A 220 26.82 -15.25 10.94
C LYS A 220 27.44 -14.56 12.16
N THR A 221 27.22 -15.11 13.35
CA THR A 221 27.66 -14.51 14.62
C THR A 221 28.97 -15.10 15.18
N ARG A 222 29.53 -16.13 14.51
CA ARG A 222 30.79 -16.77 14.90
C ARG A 222 31.99 -15.82 14.93
N GLN A 223 33.01 -16.20 15.68
CA GLN A 223 34.32 -15.56 15.60
C GLN A 223 35.03 -15.94 14.29
N ALA A 224 35.70 -14.98 13.64
CA ALA A 224 36.26 -15.14 12.30
C ALA A 224 37.25 -16.32 12.12
N ASN A 225 37.87 -16.80 13.21
CA ASN A 225 38.88 -17.85 13.18
C ASN A 225 38.38 -19.21 13.70
N GLU A 226 37.10 -19.34 14.02
CA GLU A 226 36.51 -20.59 14.51
C GLU A 226 35.89 -21.41 13.36
N PRO A 227 36.39 -22.64 13.09
CA PRO A 227 35.80 -23.53 12.10
C PRO A 227 34.36 -23.91 12.45
N LEU A 228 33.45 -23.88 11.47
CA LEU A 228 32.04 -24.19 11.69
C LEU A 228 31.80 -25.57 12.30
N SER A 229 32.57 -26.57 11.91
CA SER A 229 32.41 -27.94 12.42
C SER A 229 32.68 -28.08 13.92
N ARG A 230 33.34 -27.10 14.54
CA ARG A 230 33.63 -27.08 15.99
C ARG A 230 32.55 -26.42 16.82
N LEU A 231 31.62 -25.70 16.19
CA LEU A 231 30.48 -25.11 16.87
C LEU A 231 29.50 -26.23 17.23
N PRO A 232 29.08 -26.38 18.50
CA PRO A 232 28.18 -27.46 18.93
C PRO A 232 26.87 -27.50 18.11
N GLU A 233 26.33 -26.33 17.80
CA GLU A 233 25.08 -26.13 17.06
C GLU A 233 25.22 -26.40 15.55
N ALA A 234 26.43 -26.40 15.01
CA ALA A 234 26.73 -26.69 13.61
C ALA A 234 27.55 -27.98 13.40
N SER A 235 27.49 -28.88 14.39
CA SER A 235 28.07 -30.22 14.29
C SER A 235 27.49 -31.00 13.08
N PRO A 236 28.24 -31.95 12.50
CA PRO A 236 27.79 -32.71 11.32
C PRO A 236 26.42 -33.39 11.49
N THR A 237 26.13 -33.91 12.69
CA THR A 237 24.84 -34.55 13.00
C THR A 237 23.69 -33.55 13.03
N ARG A 238 23.90 -32.35 13.61
CA ARG A 238 22.92 -31.26 13.59
C ARG A 238 22.68 -30.76 12.17
N LEU A 239 23.74 -30.65 11.39
CA LEU A 239 23.69 -30.26 9.98
C LEU A 239 22.86 -31.24 9.15
N GLN A 240 23.07 -32.54 9.33
CA GLN A 240 22.27 -33.58 8.68
C GLN A 240 20.79 -33.53 9.11
N ALA A 241 20.51 -33.36 10.40
CA ALA A 241 19.15 -33.24 10.89
C ALA A 241 18.43 -32.01 10.29
N ALA A 242 19.11 -30.87 10.20
CA ALA A 242 18.54 -29.67 9.58
C ALA A 242 18.30 -29.84 8.07
N LEU A 243 19.21 -30.51 7.36
CA LEU A 243 19.02 -30.85 5.95
C LEU A 243 17.84 -31.81 5.74
N HIS A 244 17.61 -32.74 6.66
CA HIS A 244 16.45 -33.61 6.64
C HIS A 244 15.14 -32.82 6.82
N THR A 245 15.07 -31.94 7.82
CA THR A 245 13.92 -31.04 8.01
C THR A 245 13.69 -30.16 6.78
N PHE A 246 14.74 -29.66 6.16
CA PHE A 246 14.63 -28.87 4.93
C PHE A 246 14.07 -29.71 3.77
N SER A 247 14.51 -30.96 3.62
CA SER A 247 14.02 -31.92 2.60
C SER A 247 12.53 -32.22 2.77
N GLU A 248 12.07 -32.40 4.03
CA GLU A 248 10.65 -32.55 4.36
C GLU A 248 9.87 -31.28 4.00
N TRP A 249 10.40 -30.10 4.34
CA TRP A 249 9.77 -28.81 4.02
C TRP A 249 9.63 -28.60 2.51
N LEU A 250 10.65 -28.96 1.71
CA LEU A 250 10.60 -28.89 0.23
C LEU A 250 9.52 -29.79 -0.39
N SER A 251 9.02 -30.76 0.38
CA SER A 251 7.95 -31.66 -0.04
C SER A 251 6.58 -31.24 0.51
N SER A 252 6.51 -30.11 1.23
CA SER A 252 5.30 -29.57 1.82
C SER A 252 4.59 -28.58 0.89
N HIS A 253 3.28 -28.39 1.12
CA HIS A 253 2.45 -27.43 0.38
C HIS A 253 2.83 -25.96 0.62
N SER A 254 3.67 -25.68 1.64
CA SER A 254 4.15 -24.34 1.96
C SER A 254 5.07 -23.74 0.90
N VAL A 255 5.58 -24.59 0.00
CA VAL A 255 6.41 -24.21 -1.15
C VAL A 255 5.59 -23.58 -2.27
N ASP A 256 4.35 -24.05 -2.46
CA ASP A 256 3.48 -23.58 -3.52
C ASP A 256 2.68 -22.35 -3.08
N GLN A 257 2.25 -22.34 -1.83
CA GLN A 257 1.35 -21.33 -1.30
C GLN A 257 1.67 -20.99 0.14
N SER A 258 1.56 -19.70 0.47
CA SER A 258 1.57 -19.24 1.85
C SER A 258 0.13 -18.95 2.29
N PRO A 259 -0.44 -19.74 3.23
CA PRO A 259 -1.76 -19.43 3.81
C PRO A 259 -1.84 -18.01 4.38
N ARG A 260 -0.69 -17.48 4.82
CA ARG A 260 -0.57 -16.14 5.39
C ARG A 260 -0.68 -15.03 4.35
N LEU A 261 -0.23 -15.29 3.12
CA LEU A 261 -0.32 -14.34 2.01
C LEU A 261 -1.66 -14.44 1.28
N ALA A 262 -2.42 -15.54 1.48
CA ALA A 262 -3.75 -15.71 0.90
C ALA A 262 -4.75 -14.62 1.35
N GLU A 263 -4.53 -14.03 2.52
CA GLU A 263 -5.32 -12.92 3.08
C GLU A 263 -5.07 -11.56 2.41
N LEU A 264 -4.09 -11.47 1.48
CA LEU A 264 -3.89 -10.27 0.68
C LEU A 264 -5.00 -10.14 -0.36
N THR A 265 -5.61 -8.97 -0.48
CA THR A 265 -6.67 -8.72 -1.47
C THR A 265 -6.13 -8.78 -2.90
N VAL A 266 -4.88 -8.36 -3.10
CA VAL A 266 -4.20 -8.36 -4.40
C VAL A 266 -3.23 -9.56 -4.49
N GLN A 267 -3.65 -10.61 -5.21
CA GLN A 267 -2.92 -11.87 -5.30
C GLN A 267 -1.59 -11.78 -6.08
N SER A 268 -1.44 -10.80 -6.97
CA SER A 268 -0.15 -10.53 -7.62
C SER A 268 0.91 -10.06 -6.62
N LEU A 269 0.52 -9.29 -5.59
CA LEU A 269 1.43 -8.91 -4.50
C LEU A 269 1.81 -10.11 -3.64
N ALA A 270 0.84 -10.99 -3.32
CA ALA A 270 1.10 -12.24 -2.60
C ALA A 270 2.12 -13.11 -3.33
N THR A 271 1.93 -13.31 -4.63
CA THR A 271 2.83 -14.09 -5.50
C THR A 271 4.22 -13.47 -5.51
N ARG A 272 4.32 -12.15 -5.72
CA ARG A 272 5.60 -11.42 -5.74
C ARG A 272 6.35 -11.56 -4.43
N ILE A 273 5.69 -11.33 -3.29
CA ILE A 273 6.29 -11.46 -1.95
C ILE A 273 6.80 -12.89 -1.72
N HIS A 274 5.98 -13.89 -2.08
CA HIS A 274 6.34 -15.29 -1.89
C HIS A 274 7.57 -15.67 -2.73
N GLN A 275 7.54 -15.35 -4.03
CA GLN A 275 8.65 -15.62 -4.94
C GLN A 275 9.93 -14.92 -4.49
N SER A 276 9.89 -13.64 -4.12
CA SER A 276 11.08 -12.93 -3.63
C SER A 276 11.67 -13.55 -2.36
N ALA A 277 10.83 -14.05 -1.45
CA ALA A 277 11.31 -14.76 -0.26
C ALA A 277 11.96 -16.12 -0.62
N LEU A 278 11.38 -16.86 -1.58
CA LEU A 278 11.95 -18.11 -2.06
C LEU A 278 13.26 -17.89 -2.83
N GLU A 279 13.34 -16.90 -3.72
CA GLU A 279 14.57 -16.48 -4.41
C GLU A 279 15.69 -16.25 -3.38
N ARG A 280 15.41 -15.49 -2.32
CA ARG A 280 16.37 -15.23 -1.25
C ARG A 280 16.76 -16.50 -0.48
N LEU A 281 15.84 -17.43 -0.28
CA LEU A 281 16.14 -18.74 0.31
C LEU A 281 17.11 -19.54 -0.57
N VAL A 282 16.94 -19.51 -1.89
CA VAL A 282 17.88 -20.17 -2.82
C VAL A 282 19.29 -19.61 -2.66
N HIS A 283 19.45 -18.28 -2.65
CA HIS A 283 20.74 -17.65 -2.43
C HIS A 283 21.35 -17.99 -1.07
N THR A 284 20.51 -18.03 -0.02
CA THR A 284 20.94 -18.40 1.33
C THR A 284 21.40 -19.85 1.41
N TYR A 285 20.68 -20.77 0.76
CA TYR A 285 21.07 -22.17 0.68
C TYR A 285 22.35 -22.37 -0.14
N ARG A 286 22.55 -21.59 -1.21
CA ARG A 286 23.81 -21.57 -1.97
C ARG A 286 24.98 -21.18 -1.08
N TRP A 287 24.87 -20.05 -0.39
CA TRP A 287 25.88 -19.60 0.58
C TRP A 287 26.12 -20.67 1.65
N PHE A 288 25.05 -21.28 2.16
CA PHE A 288 25.15 -22.35 3.15
C PHE A 288 25.97 -23.54 2.62
N CYS A 289 25.70 -24.00 1.40
CA CYS A 289 26.46 -25.08 0.77
C CYS A 289 27.93 -24.71 0.56
N ASP A 290 28.21 -23.47 0.16
CA ASP A 290 29.56 -22.98 -0.05
C ASP A 290 30.36 -22.94 1.26
N GLU A 291 29.74 -22.50 2.37
CA GLU A 291 30.35 -22.57 3.70
C GLU A 291 30.65 -24.01 4.13
N VAL A 292 29.77 -24.98 3.87
CA VAL A 292 30.05 -26.39 4.21
C VAL A 292 31.23 -26.95 3.39
N LYS A 293 31.38 -26.50 2.14
CA LYS A 293 32.46 -26.95 1.23
C LYS A 293 33.81 -26.28 1.53
N LYS A 294 33.84 -25.14 2.21
CA LYS A 294 35.07 -24.42 2.55
C LYS A 294 35.98 -25.27 3.45
N PRO A 295 37.25 -25.53 3.06
CA PRO A 295 38.15 -26.37 3.83
C PRO A 295 38.48 -25.76 5.21
N GLU A 296 38.41 -24.44 5.36
CA GLU A 296 38.63 -23.72 6.61
C GLU A 296 37.61 -24.10 7.70
N ASN A 297 36.41 -24.51 7.28
CA ASN A 297 35.31 -24.88 8.17
C ASN A 297 35.37 -26.34 8.66
N LYS A 298 36.33 -27.13 8.15
CA LYS A 298 36.74 -28.47 8.65
C LYS A 298 35.61 -29.49 8.76
N TYR A 299 34.71 -29.54 7.78
CA TYR A 299 33.77 -30.67 7.63
C TYR A 299 34.46 -31.83 6.89
N GLU A 300 34.66 -32.97 7.56
CA GLU A 300 35.43 -34.11 7.01
C GLU A 300 34.80 -34.76 5.76
N ALA A 301 33.48 -34.72 5.63
CA ALA A 301 32.72 -35.33 4.53
C ALA A 301 31.66 -34.37 3.96
N ALA A 302 32.05 -33.13 3.66
CA ALA A 302 31.15 -32.07 3.19
C ALA A 302 30.22 -32.50 2.03
N SER A 303 30.76 -33.15 1.00
CA SER A 303 29.98 -33.64 -0.15
C SER A 303 28.96 -34.71 0.23
N THR A 304 29.31 -35.62 1.15
CA THR A 304 28.42 -36.67 1.63
C THR A 304 27.31 -36.08 2.50
N ILE A 305 27.62 -35.08 3.33
CA ILE A 305 26.63 -34.39 4.17
C ILE A 305 25.63 -33.62 3.30
N LEU A 306 26.11 -32.82 2.35
CA LEU A 306 25.21 -32.08 1.45
C LEU A 306 24.42 -32.99 0.52
N GLY A 307 24.99 -34.12 0.11
CA GLY A 307 24.36 -35.10 -0.77
C GLY A 307 23.42 -36.09 -0.08
N SER A 308 23.25 -36.03 1.24
CA SER A 308 22.42 -37.02 1.96
C SER A 308 20.92 -36.80 1.82
N GLU A 309 20.50 -35.55 1.58
CA GLU A 309 19.09 -35.13 1.60
C GLU A 309 18.82 -34.17 0.43
N ARG A 310 17.57 -34.13 -0.07
CA ARG A 310 17.16 -33.17 -1.11
C ARG A 310 17.36 -31.73 -0.59
N PRO A 311 17.95 -30.80 -1.36
CA PRO A 311 18.25 -30.83 -2.79
C PRO A 311 19.68 -31.30 -3.13
N PHE A 312 20.29 -32.16 -2.31
CA PHE A 312 21.58 -32.82 -2.55
C PHE A 312 22.76 -31.84 -2.74
N GLY A 313 22.69 -30.67 -2.09
CA GLY A 313 23.68 -29.60 -2.24
C GLY A 313 23.64 -28.91 -3.60
N GLN A 314 22.56 -29.09 -4.37
CA GLN A 314 22.38 -28.55 -5.72
C GLN A 314 21.37 -27.41 -5.72
N THR A 315 21.86 -26.18 -5.88
CA THR A 315 21.03 -24.97 -5.88
C THR A 315 20.05 -24.92 -7.06
N HIS A 316 20.41 -25.44 -8.24
CA HIS A 316 19.54 -25.45 -9.42
C HIS A 316 18.23 -26.24 -9.22
N LEU A 317 18.26 -27.28 -8.38
CA LEU A 317 17.06 -28.02 -8.05
C LEU A 317 16.07 -27.15 -7.26
N LEU A 318 16.53 -26.22 -6.43
CA LEU A 318 15.62 -25.31 -5.71
C LEU A 318 14.91 -24.36 -6.67
N TRP A 319 15.61 -23.80 -7.66
CA TRP A 319 14.99 -22.98 -8.71
C TRP A 319 13.88 -23.74 -9.44
N GLN A 320 14.12 -25.00 -9.81
CA GLN A 320 13.13 -25.87 -10.44
C GLN A 320 11.95 -26.19 -9.52
N ILE A 321 12.21 -26.48 -8.25
CA ILE A 321 11.18 -26.80 -7.25
C ILE A 321 10.27 -25.61 -7.03
N PHE A 322 10.83 -24.40 -6.94
CA PHE A 322 10.07 -23.19 -6.70
C PHE A 322 9.41 -22.64 -7.97
N GLY A 323 9.73 -23.18 -9.15
CA GLY A 323 9.23 -22.70 -10.43
C GLY A 323 9.64 -21.26 -10.72
N ILE A 324 10.83 -20.85 -10.26
CA ILE A 324 11.35 -19.49 -10.44
C ILE A 324 12.46 -19.52 -11.49
N GLU A 325 12.44 -18.58 -12.43
CA GLU A 325 13.50 -18.42 -13.42
C GLU A 325 14.81 -18.08 -12.72
N GLU A 326 15.87 -18.82 -13.03
CA GLU A 326 17.21 -18.50 -12.55
C GLU A 326 17.64 -17.18 -13.20
N LYS A 327 17.53 -16.09 -12.45
CA LYS A 327 18.15 -14.82 -12.86
C LYS A 327 19.65 -15.00 -12.72
N ASP A 328 20.35 -15.02 -13.84
CA ASP A 328 21.81 -15.17 -13.90
C ASP A 328 22.50 -14.29 -12.84
N ALA A 329 23.37 -14.92 -12.05
CA ALA A 329 24.09 -14.34 -10.91
C ALA A 329 25.21 -13.38 -11.32
#